data_AF-A0AAD4BAP7-F1
#
_entry.id   AF-A0AAD4BAP7-F1
#
_cell.length_a   1.000
_cell.length_b   1.000
_cell.length_c   1.000
_cell.angle_alpha   90.00
_cell.angle_beta   90.00
_cell.angle_gamma   90.00
#
_symmetry.space_group_name_H-M   'P 1'
#
loop_
_entity.id
_entity.type
_entity.pdbx_description
1 polymer ?
#
loop_
_entity_poly.entity_id
_entity_poly.type
_entity_poly.pdbx_seq_one_letter_code
_entity_poly.pdbx_strand_id
1 'polypeptide(L)'
;MLSDTTQELSVTLEDAQTTTESNEMPVVVPQAVKAKIFPPERLSLDSFINFPLPSYASAGSNGDLTQYFVTLPPDLTTMTAIMDALQTLPLPPPSVIKQLSSQAASAWQNGSRSLVYAHANDPRRFAFWVLSFWRGVSELRTNQTGWRAAQRFLSQPAFHHDDSEAIAFTAHMSTLPWSDRIMVRGFGDWVLVQDLRQFASRDWLNNSHLNVMLGVMYDKIKAIDPAVELRYKVQNTFFCAQLRAAYAARATYAETRSVVRDAGTNLVDAPHTICFISHVRGNHWTAVAVDSVNLQIH
;
A
#
# COMPACT_ATOMS: atom_id res chain seq x y z
N MET A 1 -51.88 0.12 11.21
CA MET A 1 -51.70 1.30 10.34
C MET A 1 -50.48 2.07 10.85
N LEU A 2 -49.30 1.70 10.35
CA LEU A 2 -48.05 2.43 10.56
C LEU A 2 -47.59 2.83 9.16
N SER A 3 -47.69 4.11 8.84
CA SER A 3 -47.31 4.64 7.54
C SER A 3 -45.79 4.73 7.47
N ASP A 4 -45.21 3.82 6.69
CA ASP A 4 -43.83 3.90 6.21
C ASP A 4 -43.66 5.21 5.44
N THR A 5 -42.91 6.13 6.02
CA THR A 5 -42.52 7.38 5.35
C THR A 5 -41.11 7.17 4.81
N THR A 6 -41.02 6.56 3.64
CA THR A 6 -39.78 6.44 2.87
C THR A 6 -39.45 7.83 2.33
N GLN A 7 -38.72 8.62 3.11
CA GLN A 7 -38.24 9.93 2.69
C GLN A 7 -37.08 9.70 1.70
N GLU A 8 -37.38 9.76 0.40
CA GLU A 8 -36.38 9.78 -0.67
C GLU A 8 -35.46 10.99 -0.51
N LEU A 9 -34.25 10.75 0.00
CA LEU A 9 -33.15 11.70 0.01
C LEU A 9 -32.69 11.96 -1.44
N SER A 10 -33.37 12.89 -2.09
CA SER A 10 -32.90 13.55 -3.30
C SER A 10 -31.77 14.51 -2.91
N VAL A 11 -30.56 13.97 -2.73
CA VAL A 11 -29.35 14.78 -2.60
C VAL A 11 -29.05 15.35 -3.99
N THR A 12 -29.57 16.55 -4.26
CA THR A 12 -29.21 17.32 -5.45
C THR A 12 -27.75 17.77 -5.32
N LEU A 13 -27.04 17.75 -6.44
CA LEU A 13 -25.61 18.08 -6.58
C LEU A 13 -25.23 19.53 -6.21
N GLU A 14 -26.18 20.33 -5.72
CA GLU A 14 -26.00 21.76 -5.44
C GLU A 14 -25.08 22.02 -4.23
N ASP A 15 -25.05 21.14 -3.23
CA ASP A 15 -24.15 21.29 -2.08
C ASP A 15 -22.67 21.01 -2.39
N ALA A 16 -22.37 20.54 -3.61
CA ALA A 16 -20.99 20.34 -4.08
C ALA A 16 -20.52 21.41 -5.09
N GLN A 17 -21.36 22.40 -5.44
CA GLN A 17 -21.06 23.37 -6.51
C GLN A 17 -21.08 24.84 -6.10
N THR A 18 -21.25 25.19 -4.83
CA THR A 18 -21.14 26.60 -4.36
C THR A 18 -19.71 27.10 -4.14
N THR A 19 -18.70 26.41 -4.69
CA THR A 19 -17.37 27.00 -4.91
C THR A 19 -17.40 27.80 -6.20
N THR A 20 -17.41 29.12 -6.06
CA THR A 20 -16.74 30.12 -6.92
C THR A 20 -15.93 29.48 -8.04
N GLU A 21 -16.16 29.91 -9.30
CA GLU A 21 -15.43 29.53 -10.53
C GLU A 21 -13.91 29.39 -10.33
N SER A 22 -13.49 28.29 -9.73
CA SER A 22 -12.09 28.03 -9.46
C SER A 22 -11.53 27.53 -10.78
N ASN A 23 -10.58 28.28 -11.34
CA ASN A 23 -9.86 27.88 -12.55
C ASN A 23 -8.88 26.70 -12.30
N GLU A 24 -8.97 26.07 -11.13
CA GLU A 24 -8.18 24.91 -10.77
C GLU A 24 -8.74 23.64 -11.40
N MET A 25 -7.85 22.78 -11.89
CA MET A 25 -8.22 21.50 -12.47
C MET A 25 -8.80 20.59 -11.38
N PRO A 26 -10.04 20.08 -11.52
CA PRO A 26 -10.62 19.20 -10.51
C PRO A 26 -9.87 17.86 -10.53
N VAL A 27 -9.10 17.58 -9.48
CA VAL A 27 -8.31 16.34 -9.35
C VAL A 27 -8.83 15.40 -8.26
N VAL A 28 -9.74 15.86 -7.41
CA VAL A 28 -10.25 15.07 -6.28
C VAL A 28 -11.50 14.31 -6.70
N VAL A 29 -11.50 12.98 -6.53
CA VAL A 29 -12.69 12.16 -6.77
C VAL A 29 -13.79 12.55 -5.77
N PRO A 30 -15.02 12.88 -6.23
CA PRO A 30 -16.12 13.24 -5.34
C PRO A 30 -16.39 12.17 -4.28
N GLN A 31 -16.67 12.58 -3.04
CA GLN A 31 -16.84 11.65 -1.92
C GLN A 31 -17.99 10.65 -2.14
N ALA A 32 -19.08 11.08 -2.77
CA ALA A 32 -20.19 10.20 -3.13
C ALA A 32 -19.77 9.07 -4.10
N VAL A 33 -18.91 9.39 -5.08
CA VAL A 33 -18.34 8.39 -6.00
C VAL A 33 -17.41 7.45 -5.25
N LYS A 34 -16.54 7.99 -4.38
CA LYS A 34 -15.64 7.17 -3.55
C LYS A 34 -16.41 6.17 -2.71
N ALA A 35 -17.42 6.64 -1.96
CA ALA A 35 -18.20 5.81 -1.04
C ALA A 35 -18.96 4.66 -1.74
N LYS A 36 -19.37 4.85 -3.00
CA LYS A 36 -20.12 3.82 -3.74
C LYS A 36 -19.23 2.86 -4.54
N ILE A 37 -18.13 3.35 -5.12
CA ILE A 37 -17.32 2.55 -6.07
C ILE A 37 -16.06 1.96 -5.41
N PHE A 38 -15.48 2.62 -4.41
CA PHE A 38 -14.31 2.08 -3.73
C PHE A 38 -14.72 1.09 -2.64
N PRO A 39 -13.94 0.04 -2.40
CA PRO A 39 -14.16 -0.82 -1.25
C PRO A 39 -14.06 0.02 0.04
N PRO A 40 -15.00 -0.13 0.99
CA PRO A 40 -14.90 0.53 2.29
C PRO A 40 -13.57 0.20 2.97
N GLU A 41 -12.95 1.17 3.65
CA GLU A 41 -11.65 0.98 4.32
C GLU A 41 -11.69 -0.16 5.35
N ARG A 42 -12.82 -0.33 6.04
CA ARG A 42 -13.03 -1.39 7.04
C ARG A 42 -13.44 -2.74 6.45
N LEU A 43 -13.48 -2.88 5.13
CA LEU A 43 -13.83 -4.14 4.49
C LEU A 43 -12.75 -5.18 4.84
N SER A 44 -13.16 -6.39 5.22
CA SER A 44 -12.18 -7.44 5.50
C SER A 44 -11.37 -7.75 4.25
N LEU A 45 -10.15 -8.23 4.44
CA LEU A 45 -9.24 -8.52 3.36
C LEU A 45 -9.81 -9.58 2.40
N ASP A 46 -10.48 -10.61 2.93
CA ASP A 46 -11.16 -11.61 2.11
C ASP A 46 -12.30 -11.01 1.25
N SER A 47 -13.12 -10.13 1.86
CA SER A 47 -14.16 -9.43 1.11
C SER A 47 -13.59 -8.45 0.08
N PHE A 48 -12.47 -7.79 0.42
CA PHE A 48 -11.75 -6.89 -0.49
C PHE A 48 -11.23 -7.62 -1.73
N ILE A 49 -10.68 -8.83 -1.56
CA ILE A 49 -10.17 -9.64 -2.69
C ILE A 49 -11.28 -9.95 -3.69
N ASN A 50 -12.52 -10.12 -3.21
CA ASN A 50 -13.68 -10.44 -4.03
C ASN A 50 -14.51 -9.21 -4.42
N PHE A 51 -14.13 -8.02 -3.93
CA PHE A 51 -14.84 -6.78 -4.24
C PHE A 51 -14.79 -6.49 -5.76
N PRO A 52 -15.93 -6.23 -6.42
CA PRO A 52 -15.96 -6.00 -7.86
C PRO A 52 -15.29 -4.66 -8.22
N LEU A 53 -14.29 -4.71 -9.10
CA LEU A 53 -13.64 -3.52 -9.67
C LEU A 53 -13.76 -3.53 -11.20
N PRO A 54 -14.00 -2.37 -11.84
CA PRO A 54 -14.06 -2.27 -13.31
C PRO A 54 -12.88 -2.96 -13.99
N SER A 55 -13.08 -3.62 -15.14
CA SER A 55 -12.02 -4.33 -15.87
C SER A 55 -11.09 -3.36 -16.60
N TYR A 56 -9.89 -3.80 -17.01
CA TYR A 56 -9.10 -3.03 -17.97
C TYR A 56 -9.60 -3.26 -19.39
N ALA A 57 -9.49 -2.25 -20.23
CA ALA A 57 -9.69 -2.39 -21.67
C ALA A 57 -8.59 -3.27 -22.27
N SER A 58 -8.92 -3.96 -23.35
CA SER A 58 -7.96 -4.79 -24.08
C SER A 58 -6.78 -3.96 -24.60
N ALA A 59 -5.57 -4.55 -24.56
CA ALA A 59 -4.30 -3.90 -24.87
C ALA A 59 -4.16 -3.34 -26.31
N GLY A 60 -5.13 -3.60 -27.19
CA GLY A 60 -5.20 -3.04 -28.55
C GLY A 60 -5.55 -1.55 -28.62
N SER A 61 -5.90 -0.92 -27.49
CA SER A 61 -6.30 0.49 -27.39
C SER A 61 -5.13 1.45 -27.11
N ASN A 62 -3.94 1.19 -27.68
CA ASN A 62 -2.83 2.15 -27.68
C ASN A 62 -3.09 3.30 -28.68
N GLY A 63 -4.26 3.93 -28.56
CA GLY A 63 -4.65 5.09 -29.35
C GLY A 63 -3.82 6.32 -29.00
N ASP A 64 -3.90 7.31 -29.88
CA ASP A 64 -3.31 8.63 -29.67
C ASP A 64 -3.87 9.27 -28.38
N LEU A 65 -2.98 9.59 -27.43
CA LEU A 65 -3.34 10.18 -26.13
C LEU A 65 -4.09 11.50 -26.27
N THR A 66 -3.89 12.23 -27.37
CA THR A 66 -4.58 13.50 -27.61
C THR A 66 -6.10 13.32 -27.72
N GLN A 67 -6.57 12.13 -28.12
CA GLN A 67 -8.00 11.82 -28.25
C GLN A 67 -8.73 11.77 -26.90
N TYR A 68 -8.01 11.63 -25.79
CA TYR A 68 -8.62 11.64 -24.47
C TYR A 68 -8.97 13.04 -24.01
N PHE A 69 -8.24 14.09 -24.42
CA PHE A 69 -8.44 15.44 -23.92
C PHE A 69 -9.30 16.26 -24.88
N VAL A 70 -10.43 16.78 -24.40
CA VAL A 70 -11.33 17.59 -25.23
C VAL A 70 -11.68 18.91 -24.57
N THR A 71 -11.92 19.93 -25.39
CA THR A 71 -12.29 21.30 -24.96
C THR A 71 -13.74 21.41 -24.51
N LEU A 72 -14.57 20.42 -24.83
CA LEU A 72 -15.97 20.35 -24.45
C LEU A 72 -16.14 19.95 -22.97
N PRO A 73 -17.21 20.40 -22.29
CA PRO A 73 -17.49 20.02 -20.92
C PRO A 73 -17.90 18.53 -20.79
N PRO A 74 -17.91 17.98 -19.57
CA PRO A 74 -18.40 16.62 -19.31
C PRO A 74 -19.86 16.40 -19.74
N ASP A 75 -20.19 15.19 -20.21
CA ASP A 75 -21.54 14.83 -20.67
C ASP A 75 -22.47 14.47 -19.52
N LEU A 76 -21.91 13.80 -18.51
CA LEU A 76 -22.68 13.26 -17.40
C LEU A 76 -22.71 14.30 -16.29
N THR A 77 -23.89 14.89 -16.09
CA THR A 77 -24.11 15.91 -15.06
C THR A 77 -24.70 15.34 -13.78
N THR A 78 -25.35 14.16 -13.84
CA THR A 78 -25.97 13.53 -12.66
C THR A 78 -25.06 12.50 -12.03
N MET A 79 -25.00 12.48 -10.68
CA MET A 79 -24.14 11.56 -9.94
C MET A 79 -24.46 10.10 -10.23
N THR A 80 -25.75 9.76 -10.35
CA THR A 80 -26.20 8.41 -10.68
C THR A 80 -25.67 7.94 -12.02
N ALA A 81 -25.82 8.74 -13.09
CA ALA A 81 -25.34 8.37 -14.42
C ALA A 81 -23.80 8.26 -14.47
N ILE A 82 -23.09 9.11 -13.72
CA ILE A 82 -21.63 9.02 -13.56
C ILE A 82 -21.28 7.67 -12.93
N MET A 83 -21.89 7.32 -11.80
CA MET A 83 -21.57 6.09 -11.07
C MET A 83 -21.87 4.84 -11.90
N ASP A 84 -23.01 4.80 -12.59
CA ASP A 84 -23.39 3.67 -13.44
C ASP A 84 -22.42 3.49 -14.61
N ALA A 85 -21.97 4.60 -15.20
CA ALA A 85 -20.95 4.57 -16.25
C ALA A 85 -19.58 4.09 -15.71
N LEU A 86 -19.12 4.62 -14.58
CA LEU A 86 -17.82 4.24 -14.01
C LEU A 86 -17.76 2.78 -13.55
N GLN A 87 -18.89 2.18 -13.16
CA GLN A 87 -18.96 0.77 -12.77
C GLN A 87 -18.92 -0.19 -13.97
N THR A 88 -19.42 0.25 -15.13
CA THR A 88 -19.58 -0.59 -16.33
C THR A 88 -18.46 -0.41 -17.35
N LEU A 89 -17.90 0.80 -17.45
CA LEU A 89 -16.86 1.11 -18.41
C LEU A 89 -15.50 0.52 -17.99
N PRO A 90 -14.74 -0.06 -18.93
CA PRO A 90 -13.39 -0.52 -18.63
C PRO A 90 -12.45 0.66 -18.35
N LEU A 91 -11.41 0.41 -17.56
CA LEU A 91 -10.30 1.31 -17.31
C LEU A 91 -9.33 1.32 -18.49
N PRO A 92 -8.69 2.44 -18.83
CA PRO A 92 -7.52 2.41 -19.70
C PRO A 92 -6.40 1.56 -19.08
N PRO A 93 -5.47 1.01 -19.87
CA PRO A 93 -4.29 0.32 -19.34
C PRO A 93 -3.47 1.20 -18.36
N PRO A 94 -2.79 0.62 -17.35
CA PRO A 94 -2.02 1.41 -16.37
C PRO A 94 -0.95 2.33 -16.97
N SER A 95 -0.32 1.91 -18.07
CA SER A 95 0.64 2.73 -18.83
C SER A 95 -0.02 3.99 -19.41
N VAL A 96 -1.22 3.85 -19.98
CA VAL A 96 -2.01 4.96 -20.51
C VAL A 96 -2.47 5.89 -19.38
N ILE A 97 -2.97 5.35 -18.27
CA ILE A 97 -3.36 6.15 -17.08
C ILE A 97 -2.18 7.00 -16.59
N LYS A 98 -0.96 6.43 -16.55
CA LYS A 98 0.27 7.14 -16.16
C LYS A 98 0.61 8.26 -17.14
N GLN A 99 0.54 8.00 -18.45
CA GLN A 99 0.82 9.00 -19.49
C GLN A 99 -0.22 10.15 -19.47
N LEU A 100 -1.51 9.82 -19.41
CA LEU A 100 -2.58 10.82 -19.28
C LEU A 100 -2.41 11.67 -18.02
N SER A 101 -2.08 11.04 -16.89
CA SER A 101 -1.80 11.74 -15.64
C SER A 101 -0.65 12.76 -15.77
N SER A 102 0.41 12.42 -16.52
CA SER A 102 1.53 13.34 -16.74
C SER A 102 1.21 14.50 -17.69
N GLN A 103 0.22 14.36 -18.57
CA GLN A 103 -0.16 15.37 -19.55
C GLN A 103 -1.35 16.24 -19.11
N ALA A 104 -2.09 15.80 -18.10
CA ALA A 104 -3.35 16.42 -17.68
C ALA A 104 -3.24 17.92 -17.38
N ALA A 105 -2.20 18.34 -16.64
CA ALA A 105 -2.02 19.76 -16.30
C ALA A 105 -1.77 20.65 -17.53
N SER A 106 -0.96 20.17 -18.48
CA SER A 106 -0.70 20.88 -19.73
C SER A 106 -1.96 20.91 -20.61
N ALA A 107 -2.69 19.79 -20.73
CA ALA A 107 -3.95 19.73 -21.47
C ALA A 107 -4.98 20.72 -20.91
N TRP A 108 -5.12 20.82 -19.59
CA TRP A 108 -5.99 21.79 -18.92
C TRP A 108 -5.62 23.24 -19.26
N GLN A 109 -4.32 23.58 -19.19
CA GLN A 109 -3.79 24.90 -19.56
C GLN A 109 -4.03 25.22 -21.04
N ASN A 110 -4.00 24.20 -21.90
CA ASN A 110 -4.28 24.31 -23.34
C ASN A 110 -5.78 24.32 -23.69
N GLY A 111 -6.66 24.45 -22.70
CA GLY A 111 -8.09 24.65 -22.92
C GLY A 111 -8.93 23.38 -22.87
N SER A 112 -8.36 22.20 -22.59
CA SER A 112 -9.16 20.99 -22.35
C SER A 112 -10.01 21.16 -21.08
N ARG A 113 -11.24 20.65 -21.12
CA ARG A 113 -12.23 20.76 -20.04
C ARG A 113 -12.77 19.42 -19.55
N SER A 114 -12.61 18.36 -20.33
CA SER A 114 -12.98 17.00 -19.93
C SER A 114 -12.06 15.95 -20.54
N LEU A 115 -12.19 14.71 -20.03
CA LEU A 115 -11.61 13.51 -20.61
C LEU A 115 -12.68 12.62 -21.27
N VAL A 116 -12.42 12.19 -22.50
CA VAL A 116 -13.21 11.18 -23.22
C VAL A 116 -12.71 9.79 -22.85
N TYR A 117 -13.63 8.84 -22.65
CA TYR A 117 -13.34 7.40 -22.59
C TYR A 117 -13.01 6.85 -23.99
N ALA A 118 -11.89 7.30 -24.58
CA ALA A 118 -11.51 6.99 -25.96
C ALA A 118 -11.24 5.49 -26.21
N HIS A 119 -10.97 4.72 -25.15
CA HIS A 119 -10.76 3.26 -25.22
C HIS A 119 -12.05 2.43 -25.09
N ALA A 120 -13.22 3.07 -24.93
CA ALA A 120 -14.50 2.40 -24.85
C ALA A 120 -15.32 2.61 -26.14
N ASN A 121 -16.26 1.70 -26.43
CA ASN A 121 -17.15 1.81 -27.59
C ASN A 121 -18.20 2.95 -27.43
N ASP A 122 -18.36 3.49 -26.23
CA ASP A 122 -19.28 4.58 -25.89
C ASP A 122 -18.44 5.77 -25.36
N PRO A 123 -18.00 6.70 -26.25
CA PRO A 123 -17.08 7.78 -25.90
C PRO A 123 -17.79 8.85 -25.07
N ARG A 124 -17.86 8.65 -23.75
CA ARG A 124 -18.41 9.62 -22.80
C ARG A 124 -17.34 10.56 -22.26
N ARG A 125 -17.72 11.82 -22.02
CA ARG A 125 -16.89 12.85 -21.40
C ARG A 125 -17.08 12.94 -19.89
N PHE A 126 -15.98 12.88 -19.15
CA PHE A 126 -15.93 13.01 -17.70
C PHE A 126 -15.02 14.17 -17.28
N ALA A 127 -15.24 14.73 -16.10
CA ALA A 127 -14.33 15.72 -15.54
C ALA A 127 -12.94 15.14 -15.24
N PHE A 128 -11.94 16.01 -15.09
CA PHE A 128 -10.54 15.62 -14.89
C PHE A 128 -10.27 14.72 -13.67
N TRP A 129 -11.13 14.76 -12.66
CA TRP A 129 -10.99 13.91 -11.46
C TRP A 129 -11.10 12.42 -11.79
N VAL A 130 -11.65 12.05 -12.96
CA VAL A 130 -11.72 10.66 -13.42
C VAL A 130 -10.34 10.01 -13.54
N LEU A 131 -9.29 10.79 -13.78
CA LEU A 131 -7.90 10.30 -13.78
C LEU A 131 -7.48 9.77 -12.40
N SER A 132 -7.86 10.48 -11.33
CA SER A 132 -7.61 10.05 -9.96
C SER A 132 -8.44 8.82 -9.60
N PHE A 133 -9.65 8.71 -10.14
CA PHE A 133 -10.47 7.49 -10.04
C PHE A 133 -9.76 6.30 -10.71
N TRP A 134 -9.34 6.43 -11.97
CA TRP A 134 -8.65 5.35 -12.69
C TRP A 134 -7.38 4.91 -11.99
N ARG A 135 -6.59 5.86 -11.48
CA ARG A 135 -5.38 5.56 -10.71
C ARG A 135 -5.70 4.77 -9.44
N GLY A 136 -6.66 5.25 -8.65
CA GLY A 136 -7.08 4.58 -7.43
C GLY A 136 -7.57 3.16 -7.67
N VAL A 137 -8.44 2.95 -8.67
CA VAL A 137 -8.91 1.60 -9.03
C VAL A 137 -7.77 0.72 -9.56
N SER A 138 -6.81 1.28 -10.29
CA SER A 138 -5.64 0.56 -10.79
C SER A 138 -4.74 0.04 -9.64
N GLU A 139 -4.52 0.87 -8.62
CA GLU A 139 -3.81 0.48 -7.40
C GLU A 139 -4.56 -0.62 -6.63
N LEU A 140 -5.89 -0.46 -6.44
CA LEU A 140 -6.72 -1.48 -5.80
C LEU A 140 -6.67 -2.83 -6.54
N ARG A 141 -6.69 -2.82 -7.88
CA ARG A 141 -6.54 -4.05 -8.68
C ARG A 141 -5.19 -4.71 -8.49
N THR A 142 -4.12 -3.92 -8.43
CA THR A 142 -2.76 -4.42 -8.12
C THR A 142 -2.74 -5.08 -6.74
N ASN A 143 -3.42 -4.47 -5.77
CA ASN A 143 -3.57 -5.01 -4.42
C ASN A 143 -4.36 -6.32 -4.39
N GLN A 144 -5.54 -6.37 -5.01
CA GLN A 144 -6.33 -7.60 -5.14
C GLN A 144 -5.54 -8.72 -5.83
N THR A 145 -4.81 -8.40 -6.90
CA THR A 145 -4.05 -9.40 -7.66
C THR A 145 -2.95 -10.03 -6.81
N GLY A 146 -2.19 -9.22 -6.05
CA GLY A 146 -1.18 -9.75 -5.14
C GLY A 146 -1.77 -10.59 -4.02
N TRP A 147 -2.93 -10.19 -3.48
CA TRP A 147 -3.60 -10.99 -2.44
C TRP A 147 -4.21 -12.29 -2.97
N ARG A 148 -4.76 -12.31 -4.18
CA ARG A 148 -5.19 -13.57 -4.84
C ARG A 148 -4.00 -14.49 -5.11
N ALA A 149 -2.81 -13.93 -5.39
CA ALA A 149 -1.60 -14.74 -5.51
C ALA A 149 -1.18 -15.34 -4.16
N ALA A 150 -1.24 -14.55 -3.09
CA ALA A 150 -0.98 -15.01 -1.72
C ALA A 150 -1.95 -16.11 -1.26
N GLN A 151 -3.27 -15.94 -1.47
CA GLN A 151 -4.26 -16.99 -1.16
C GLN A 151 -3.98 -18.29 -1.92
N ARG A 152 -3.66 -18.19 -3.22
CA ARG A 152 -3.29 -19.36 -4.03
C ARG A 152 -2.00 -20.01 -3.55
N PHE A 153 -1.03 -19.23 -3.06
CA PHE A 153 0.21 -19.73 -2.48
C PHE A 153 -0.06 -20.55 -1.21
N LEU A 154 -0.83 -20.00 -0.27
CA LEU A 154 -1.22 -20.67 0.98
C LEU A 154 -2.10 -21.91 0.75
N SER A 155 -2.83 -21.96 -0.36
CA SER A 155 -3.71 -23.09 -0.70
C SER A 155 -2.97 -24.25 -1.41
N GLN A 156 -1.65 -24.20 -1.58
CA GLN A 156 -0.90 -25.28 -2.25
C GLN A 156 -0.81 -26.54 -1.36
N PRO A 157 -0.83 -27.76 -1.95
CA PRO A 157 -0.70 -29.03 -1.21
C PRO A 157 0.48 -29.12 -0.25
N ALA A 158 1.59 -28.44 -0.55
CA ALA A 158 2.77 -28.40 0.32
C ALA A 158 2.49 -27.82 1.72
N PHE A 159 1.40 -27.06 1.89
CA PHE A 159 0.98 -26.43 3.14
C PHE A 159 -0.28 -27.10 3.76
N HIS A 160 -0.76 -28.22 3.20
CA HIS A 160 -2.00 -28.90 3.66
C HIS A 160 -1.75 -30.06 4.62
N HIS A 161 -0.49 -30.42 4.90
CA HIS A 161 -0.15 -31.49 5.85
C HIS A 161 0.41 -30.84 7.12
N ASP A 162 -0.47 -30.62 8.10
CA ASP A 162 -0.18 -30.08 9.45
C ASP A 162 0.21 -28.59 9.57
N ASP A 163 0.07 -27.77 8.53
CA ASP A 163 0.46 -26.35 8.59
C ASP A 163 -0.64 -25.48 9.24
N SER A 164 -0.74 -25.62 10.57
CA SER A 164 -1.67 -24.85 11.42
C SER A 164 -1.55 -23.34 11.19
N GLU A 165 -0.36 -22.88 10.82
CA GLU A 165 0.00 -21.50 10.55
C GLU A 165 -0.63 -20.99 9.25
N ALA A 166 -0.66 -21.78 8.17
CA ALA A 166 -1.27 -21.38 6.90
C ALA A 166 -2.80 -21.26 7.04
N ILE A 167 -3.41 -22.19 7.79
CA ILE A 167 -4.83 -22.15 8.15
C ILE A 167 -5.13 -20.92 9.02
N ALA A 168 -4.33 -20.68 10.06
CA ALA A 168 -4.49 -19.51 10.93
C ALA A 168 -4.32 -18.19 10.16
N PHE A 169 -3.32 -18.09 9.28
CA PHE A 169 -3.11 -16.92 8.43
C PHE A 169 -4.34 -16.65 7.56
N THR A 170 -4.86 -17.68 6.90
CA THR A 170 -6.06 -17.57 6.06
C THR A 170 -7.28 -17.15 6.87
N ALA A 171 -7.47 -17.71 8.08
CA ALA A 171 -8.54 -17.32 8.98
C ALA A 171 -8.44 -15.83 9.35
N HIS A 172 -7.24 -15.32 9.63
CA HIS A 172 -7.04 -13.90 9.96
C HIS A 172 -7.39 -12.95 8.80
N MET A 173 -7.25 -13.37 7.54
CA MET A 173 -7.65 -12.56 6.38
C MET A 173 -9.15 -12.19 6.39
N SER A 174 -9.99 -12.99 7.04
CA SER A 174 -11.43 -12.70 7.17
C SER A 174 -11.74 -11.59 8.18
N THR A 175 -10.80 -11.28 9.08
CA THR A 175 -10.98 -10.32 10.19
C THR A 175 -10.20 -9.02 10.00
N LEU A 176 -9.14 -9.05 9.19
CA LEU A 176 -8.23 -7.92 9.03
C LEU A 176 -8.76 -6.93 7.98
N PRO A 177 -8.91 -5.63 8.28
CA PRO A 177 -9.30 -4.64 7.29
C PRO A 177 -8.21 -4.46 6.22
N TRP A 178 -8.60 -4.34 4.94
CA TRP A 178 -7.63 -4.34 3.84
C TRP A 178 -6.75 -3.08 3.78
N SER A 179 -7.28 -1.93 4.22
CA SER A 179 -6.57 -0.64 4.16
C SER A 179 -5.87 -0.26 5.46
N ASP A 180 -5.92 -1.13 6.46
CA ASP A 180 -5.35 -0.83 7.77
C ASP A 180 -3.82 -0.75 7.74
N ARG A 181 -3.29 -0.14 8.80
CA ARG A 181 -1.88 -0.16 9.15
C ARG A 181 -1.73 -0.92 10.45
N ILE A 182 -0.80 -1.86 10.47
CA ILE A 182 -0.45 -2.63 11.65
C ILE A 182 0.82 -2.04 12.22
N MET A 183 0.76 -1.65 13.49
CA MET A 183 1.95 -1.26 14.24
C MET A 183 2.72 -2.51 14.65
N VAL A 184 3.97 -2.61 14.22
CA VAL A 184 4.90 -3.64 14.69
C VAL A 184 5.41 -3.21 16.06
N ARG A 185 5.03 -3.95 17.10
CA ARG A 185 5.58 -3.76 18.44
C ARG A 185 7.10 -4.03 18.42
N GLY A 186 7.85 -3.26 19.21
CA GLY A 186 9.31 -3.37 19.32
C GLY A 186 10.11 -2.41 18.42
N PHE A 187 9.70 -2.20 17.16
CA PHE A 187 10.45 -1.35 16.22
C PHE A 187 9.77 -0.02 15.86
N GLY A 188 8.50 0.16 16.25
CA GLY A 188 7.77 1.42 16.01
C GLY A 188 7.40 1.67 14.55
N ASP A 189 7.63 0.68 13.68
CA ASP A 189 7.30 0.75 12.26
C ASP A 189 5.82 0.39 12.04
N TRP A 190 5.15 1.19 11.22
CA TRP A 190 3.82 0.88 10.70
C TRP A 190 3.97 0.14 9.38
N VAL A 191 3.28 -0.99 9.25
CA VAL A 191 3.26 -1.77 8.01
C VAL A 191 1.85 -1.77 7.46
N LEU A 192 1.72 -1.50 6.16
CA LEU A 192 0.42 -1.58 5.50
C LEU A 192 0.00 -3.04 5.42
N VAL A 193 -1.28 -3.33 5.64
CA VAL A 193 -1.80 -4.71 5.53
C VAL A 193 -1.41 -5.32 4.19
N GLN A 194 -1.50 -4.56 3.09
CA GLN A 194 -1.13 -5.02 1.75
C GLN A 194 0.30 -5.55 1.61
N ASP A 195 1.24 -5.12 2.47
CA ASP A 195 2.63 -5.57 2.42
C ASP A 195 2.76 -6.97 3.00
N LEU A 196 1.89 -7.35 3.95
CA LEU A 196 1.91 -8.69 4.59
C LEU A 196 1.76 -9.84 3.60
N ARG A 197 1.17 -9.61 2.43
CA ARG A 197 1.06 -10.62 1.36
C ARG A 197 2.43 -11.18 0.95
N GLN A 198 3.51 -10.43 1.16
CA GLN A 198 4.85 -10.88 0.80
C GLN A 198 5.30 -12.09 1.64
N PHE A 199 4.83 -12.22 2.88
CA PHE A 199 5.05 -13.42 3.71
C PHE A 199 4.38 -14.68 3.14
N ALA A 200 3.35 -14.51 2.33
CA ALA A 200 2.62 -15.56 1.63
C ALA A 200 3.01 -15.60 0.14
N SER A 201 4.30 -15.44 -0.17
CA SER A 201 4.81 -15.41 -1.54
C SER A 201 6.22 -16.03 -1.63
N ARG A 202 6.74 -16.13 -2.86
CA ARG A 202 8.16 -16.47 -3.10
C ARG A 202 9.04 -15.23 -3.31
N ASP A 203 8.48 -14.04 -3.13
CA ASP A 203 9.19 -12.80 -3.35
C ASP A 203 10.16 -12.51 -2.20
N TRP A 204 11.24 -11.79 -2.53
CA TRP A 204 12.25 -11.40 -1.55
C TRP A 204 11.70 -10.40 -0.53
N LEU A 205 11.79 -10.75 0.76
CA LEU A 205 11.44 -9.85 1.86
C LEU A 205 12.32 -8.59 1.83
N ASN A 206 11.68 -7.44 2.00
CA ASN A 206 12.36 -6.16 2.15
C ASN A 206 12.63 -5.81 3.63
N ASN A 207 13.27 -4.66 3.87
CA ASN A 207 13.59 -4.14 5.21
C ASN A 207 12.39 -4.14 6.18
N SER A 208 11.22 -3.67 5.70
CA SER A 208 10.01 -3.55 6.53
C SER A 208 9.55 -4.92 7.01
N HIS A 209 9.53 -5.92 6.12
CA HIS A 209 9.15 -7.29 6.48
C HIS A 209 10.11 -7.92 7.48
N LEU A 210 11.42 -7.70 7.31
CA LEU A 210 12.41 -8.21 8.25
C LEU A 210 12.31 -7.53 9.61
N ASN A 211 12.06 -6.22 9.67
CA ASN A 211 11.80 -5.52 10.93
C ASN A 211 10.55 -6.08 11.62
N VAL A 212 9.48 -6.38 10.88
CA VAL A 212 8.29 -7.08 11.42
C VAL A 212 8.67 -8.40 12.04
N MET A 213 9.38 -9.26 11.30
CA MET A 213 9.78 -10.58 11.77
C MET A 213 10.64 -10.49 13.02
N LEU A 214 11.67 -9.62 13.01
CA LEU A 214 12.54 -9.40 14.16
C LEU A 214 11.73 -8.95 15.37
N GLY A 215 10.74 -8.07 15.19
CA GLY A 215 9.96 -7.50 16.30
C GLY A 215 9.11 -8.56 16.96
N VAL A 216 8.37 -9.31 16.13
CA VAL A 216 7.53 -10.42 16.58
C VAL A 216 8.37 -11.51 17.26
N MET A 217 9.52 -11.88 16.69
CA MET A 217 10.40 -12.90 17.29
C MET A 217 10.96 -12.41 18.63
N TYR A 218 11.44 -11.18 18.70
CA TYR A 218 12.00 -10.62 19.93
C TYR A 218 10.96 -10.52 21.03
N ASP A 219 9.75 -10.03 20.72
CA ASP A 219 8.64 -9.97 21.67
C ASP A 219 8.24 -11.36 22.19
N LYS A 220 8.21 -12.37 21.31
CA LYS A 220 7.93 -13.76 21.71
C LYS A 220 9.01 -14.32 22.64
N ILE A 221 10.30 -14.10 22.33
CA ILE A 221 11.40 -14.55 23.17
C ILE A 221 11.35 -13.85 24.53
N LYS A 222 11.14 -12.53 24.54
CA LYS A 222 11.00 -11.73 25.75
C LYS A 222 9.85 -12.20 26.65
N ALA A 223 8.73 -12.61 26.05
CA ALA A 223 7.60 -13.14 26.79
C ALA A 223 7.93 -14.47 27.51
N ILE A 224 8.87 -15.25 26.99
CA ILE A 224 9.33 -16.52 27.57
C ILE A 224 10.47 -16.29 28.57
N ASP A 225 11.45 -15.47 28.20
CA ASP A 225 12.63 -15.11 29.00
C ASP A 225 12.83 -13.59 29.03
N PRO A 226 12.28 -12.89 30.05
CA PRO A 226 12.45 -11.45 30.18
C PRO A 226 13.91 -11.01 30.34
N ALA A 227 14.80 -11.90 30.82
CA ALA A 227 16.22 -11.60 30.96
C ALA A 227 16.96 -11.59 29.60
N VAL A 228 16.27 -11.91 28.49
CA VAL A 228 16.80 -11.69 27.13
C VAL A 228 17.14 -10.23 26.90
N GLU A 229 16.42 -9.26 27.48
CA GLU A 229 16.68 -7.83 27.25
C GLU A 229 17.99 -7.37 27.88
N LEU A 230 18.40 -8.01 28.97
CA LEU A 230 19.67 -7.75 29.64
C LEU A 230 20.85 -8.38 28.87
N ARG A 231 20.59 -9.38 28.03
CA ARG A 231 21.61 -10.14 27.32
C ARG A 231 21.75 -9.73 25.85
N TYR A 232 20.65 -9.38 25.19
CA TYR A 232 20.59 -9.13 23.75
C TYR A 232 19.86 -7.83 23.41
N LYS A 233 20.50 -7.00 22.57
CA LYS A 233 19.84 -5.93 21.83
C LYS A 233 19.64 -6.34 20.38
N VAL A 234 18.39 -6.42 19.93
CA VAL A 234 18.10 -6.57 18.50
C VAL A 234 17.96 -5.19 17.86
N GLN A 235 18.71 -4.94 16.79
CA GLN A 235 18.62 -3.72 15.99
C GLN A 235 17.86 -3.98 14.69
N ASN A 236 17.26 -2.91 14.14
CA ASN A 236 16.56 -2.98 12.87
C ASN A 236 17.52 -3.16 11.68
N THR A 237 16.96 -3.45 10.50
CA THR A 237 17.72 -3.66 9.25
C THR A 237 18.54 -2.44 8.80
N PHE A 238 18.20 -1.23 9.25
CA PHE A 238 18.94 -0.01 8.89
C PHE A 238 20.25 0.16 9.67
N PHE A 239 20.41 -0.53 10.80
CA PHE A 239 21.58 -0.41 11.66
C PHE A 239 22.89 -0.72 10.92
N CYS A 240 22.92 -1.80 10.14
CA CYS A 240 24.13 -2.18 9.38
C CYS A 240 24.52 -1.11 8.35
N ALA A 241 23.55 -0.49 7.67
CA ALA A 241 23.82 0.57 6.71
C ALA A 241 24.42 1.81 7.41
N GLN A 242 23.93 2.16 8.60
CA GLN A 242 24.47 3.26 9.41
C GLN A 242 25.88 2.95 9.90
N LEU A 243 26.14 1.73 10.36
CA LEU A 243 27.47 1.29 10.78
C LEU A 243 28.48 1.35 9.63
N ARG A 244 28.11 0.87 8.44
CA ARG A 244 28.93 0.95 7.22
C ARG A 244 29.21 2.39 6.80
N ALA A 245 28.20 3.27 6.88
CA ALA A 245 28.36 4.68 6.56
C ALA A 245 29.32 5.38 7.54
N ALA A 246 29.21 5.11 8.84
CA ALA A 246 30.13 5.63 9.85
C ALA A 246 31.56 5.15 9.61
N TYR A 247 31.75 3.86 9.33
CA TYR A 247 33.06 3.29 9.00
C TYR A 247 33.67 3.92 7.74
N ALA A 248 32.89 4.05 6.65
CA ALA A 248 33.36 4.64 5.40
C ALA A 248 33.76 6.12 5.58
N ALA A 249 33.03 6.86 6.42
CA ALA A 249 33.35 8.23 6.78
C ALA A 249 34.56 8.35 7.74
N ARG A 250 35.08 7.23 8.25
CA ARG A 250 36.06 7.18 9.35
C ARG A 250 35.61 8.01 10.54
N ALA A 251 34.31 8.01 10.81
CA ALA A 251 33.72 8.79 11.89
C ALA A 251 34.31 8.35 13.21
N THR A 252 34.69 9.31 14.05
CA THR A 252 35.04 9.02 15.43
C THR A 252 33.78 8.67 16.23
N TYR A 253 33.96 8.07 17.41
CA TYR A 253 32.83 7.75 18.29
C TYR A 253 31.98 8.99 18.64
N ALA A 254 32.62 10.15 18.83
CA ALA A 254 31.95 11.41 19.12
C ALA A 254 31.09 11.92 17.96
N GLU A 255 31.55 11.70 16.72
CA GLU A 255 30.90 12.16 15.47
C GLU A 255 29.87 11.18 14.92
N THR A 256 29.84 9.96 15.44
CA THR A 256 28.94 8.90 14.96
C THR A 256 27.49 9.24 15.30
N ARG A 257 26.57 8.92 14.36
CA ARG A 257 25.12 9.06 14.58
C ARG A 257 24.70 8.39 15.89
N SER A 258 23.71 8.98 16.56
CA SER A 258 23.24 8.53 17.87
C SER A 258 23.01 7.02 17.91
N VAL A 259 22.29 6.44 16.96
CA VAL A 259 21.93 5.01 16.99
C VAL A 259 23.15 4.06 17.08
N VAL A 260 24.21 4.29 16.30
CA VAL A 260 25.41 3.42 16.33
C VAL A 260 26.22 3.66 17.60
N ARG A 261 26.32 4.93 18.01
CA ARG A 261 27.01 5.30 19.25
C ARG A 261 26.28 4.73 20.47
N ASP A 262 24.97 4.91 20.56
CA ASP A 262 24.12 4.42 21.64
C ASP A 262 24.19 2.89 21.73
N ALA A 263 24.21 2.20 20.59
CA ALA A 263 24.44 0.77 20.54
C ALA A 263 25.81 0.38 21.13
N GLY A 264 26.88 1.10 20.76
CA GLY A 264 28.22 0.92 21.33
C GLY A 264 28.29 1.21 22.83
N THR A 265 27.64 2.29 23.30
CA THR A 265 27.60 2.64 24.72
C THR A 265 26.89 1.55 25.52
N ASN A 266 25.75 1.07 25.02
CA ASN A 266 24.96 0.04 25.70
C ASN A 266 25.71 -1.29 25.82
N LEU A 267 26.63 -1.61 24.89
CA LEU A 267 27.46 -2.82 25.00
C LEU A 267 28.38 -2.82 26.23
N VAL A 268 28.74 -1.64 26.76
CA VAL A 268 29.65 -1.53 27.92
C VAL A 268 28.97 -2.02 29.20
N ASP A 269 27.71 -1.65 29.39
CA ASP A 269 26.97 -1.92 30.62
C ASP A 269 26.03 -3.13 30.47
N ALA A 270 25.08 -3.04 29.55
CA ALA A 270 24.17 -4.10 29.10
C ALA A 270 23.29 -3.54 27.96
N PRO A 271 22.90 -4.36 26.97
CA PRO A 271 23.17 -5.79 26.85
C PRO A 271 24.53 -6.11 26.22
N HIS A 272 25.06 -7.30 26.51
CA HIS A 272 26.39 -7.75 26.07
C HIS A 272 26.46 -8.22 24.61
N THR A 273 25.32 -8.53 24.00
CA THR A 273 25.25 -8.97 22.60
C THR A 273 24.34 -8.06 21.80
N ILE A 274 24.81 -7.58 20.64
CA ILE A 274 23.96 -6.91 19.65
C ILE A 274 23.72 -7.85 18.48
N CYS A 275 22.44 -8.04 18.14
CA CYS A 275 22.00 -8.79 16.98
C CYS A 275 21.38 -7.86 15.94
N PHE A 276 21.72 -8.04 14.66
CA PHE A 276 21.11 -7.28 13.56
C PHE A 276 21.14 -8.07 12.26
N ILE A 277 20.37 -7.62 11.28
CA ILE A 277 20.36 -8.19 9.93
C ILE A 277 21.13 -7.27 8.98
N SER A 278 21.95 -7.85 8.12
CA SER A 278 22.75 -7.17 7.10
C SER A 278 22.31 -7.58 5.70
N HIS A 279 22.20 -6.59 4.80
CA HIS A 279 21.96 -6.83 3.38
C HIS A 279 23.30 -6.98 2.64
N VAL A 280 23.67 -8.22 2.32
CA VAL A 280 24.93 -8.53 1.66
C VAL A 280 24.76 -8.40 0.15
N ARG A 281 25.51 -7.46 -0.45
CA ARG A 281 25.59 -7.23 -1.92
C ARG A 281 24.25 -6.98 -2.60
N GLY A 282 23.22 -6.56 -1.87
CA GLY A 282 21.91 -6.28 -2.46
C GLY A 282 21.10 -7.53 -2.84
N ASN A 283 21.53 -8.73 -2.41
CA ASN A 283 20.94 -10.00 -2.87
C ASN A 283 20.81 -11.06 -1.78
N HIS A 284 21.22 -10.81 -0.54
CA HIS A 284 21.05 -11.80 0.52
C HIS A 284 21.00 -11.14 1.90
N TRP A 285 20.23 -11.72 2.80
CA TRP A 285 20.10 -11.27 4.18
C TRP A 285 20.88 -12.19 5.10
N THR A 286 21.79 -11.62 5.89
CA THR A 286 22.56 -12.37 6.90
C THR A 286 22.28 -11.83 8.29
N ALA A 287 22.08 -12.72 9.25
CA ALA A 287 22.10 -12.34 10.66
C ALA A 287 23.54 -12.15 11.13
N VAL A 288 23.76 -11.18 12.01
CA VAL A 288 25.04 -10.90 12.65
C VAL A 288 24.79 -10.74 14.14
N ALA A 289 25.61 -11.40 14.96
CA ALA A 289 25.64 -11.24 16.41
C ALA A 289 27.05 -10.83 16.85
N VAL A 290 27.15 -9.71 17.57
CA VAL A 290 28.39 -9.21 18.14
C VAL A 290 28.34 -9.41 19.64
N ASP A 291 29.15 -10.34 20.15
CA ASP A 291 29.29 -10.66 21.57
C ASP A 291 30.50 -9.95 22.17
N SER A 292 30.23 -8.94 23.01
CA SER A 292 31.27 -8.13 23.65
C SER A 292 31.98 -8.83 24.80
N VAL A 293 31.36 -9.85 25.42
CA VAL A 293 31.95 -10.58 26.55
C VAL A 293 32.97 -11.59 26.04
N ASN A 294 32.61 -12.33 25.00
CA ASN A 294 33.48 -13.35 24.41
C ASN A 294 34.39 -12.80 23.30
N LEU A 295 34.21 -11.54 22.89
CA LEU A 295 34.92 -10.89 21.78
C LEU A 295 34.74 -11.66 20.45
N GLN A 296 33.50 -12.10 20.18
CA GLN A 296 33.17 -12.91 19.00
C GLN A 296 32.14 -12.21 18.11
N ILE A 297 32.24 -12.48 16.81
CA ILE A 297 31.24 -12.11 15.81
C ILE A 297 30.75 -13.40 15.16
N HIS A 298 29.45 -13.65 15.26
CA HIS A 298 28.74 -14.77 14.63
C HIS A 298 27.93 -14.29 13.44
#